data_AF-A0A938K2R5-F1
#
_entry.id   AF-A0A938K2R5-F1
#
_cell.length_a   1.000
_cell.length_b   1.000
_cell.length_c   1.000
_cell.angle_alpha   90.00
_cell.angle_beta   90.00
_cell.angle_gamma   90.00
#
_symmetry.space_group_name_H-M   'P 1'
#
loop_
_entity.id
_entity.type
_entity.pdbx_description
1 polymer ?
#
loop_
_entity_poly.entity_id
_entity_poly.type
_entity_poly.pdbx_seq_one_letter_code
_entity_poly.pdbx_strand_id
1 'polypeptide(L)'
;MSEAEALAKAQQLRQRLAAGENFSALAKAESDDTGSAAAGGSLGTFRRGQMVAPFEQAAFAMAPGELSEPVKSQFGYHLIKVEAREAKTFDELRPDLEKKMRPELARQRIERIRKDAEVVLDEGYFGK
;
A
#
# COMPACT_ATOMS: atom_id res chain seq x y z
N MET A 1 -23.75 -13.08 6.03
CA MET A 1 -24.44 -12.49 4.86
C MET A 1 -23.99 -13.22 3.61
N SER A 2 -24.89 -13.42 2.66
CA SER A 2 -24.55 -13.85 1.31
C SER A 2 -23.82 -12.74 0.55
N GLU A 3 -23.19 -13.08 -0.57
CA GLU A 3 -22.52 -12.10 -1.42
C GLU A 3 -23.49 -11.03 -1.94
N ALA A 4 -24.71 -11.43 -2.33
CA ALA A 4 -25.74 -10.53 -2.83
C ALA A 4 -26.21 -9.57 -1.72
N GLU A 5 -26.39 -10.06 -0.49
CA GLU A 5 -26.74 -9.22 0.66
C GLU A 5 -25.64 -8.21 0.98
N ALA A 6 -24.37 -8.63 0.93
CA ALA A 6 -23.24 -7.75 1.19
C ALA A 6 -23.12 -6.65 0.12
N LEU A 7 -23.33 -7.00 -1.16
CA LEU A 7 -23.38 -6.02 -2.25
C LEU A 7 -24.54 -5.03 -2.07
N ALA A 8 -25.73 -5.52 -1.74
CA ALA A 8 -26.90 -4.68 -1.51
C ALA A 8 -26.68 -3.71 -0.33
N LYS A 9 -26.10 -4.19 0.77
CA LYS A 9 -25.73 -3.34 1.92
C LYS A 9 -24.70 -2.28 1.49
N ALA A 10 -23.65 -2.65 0.77
CA ALA A 10 -22.66 -1.69 0.28
C ALA A 10 -23.27 -0.63 -0.65
N GLN A 11 -24.19 -1.01 -1.54
CA GLN A 11 -24.89 -0.06 -2.41
C GLN A 11 -25.76 0.91 -1.62
N GLN A 12 -26.50 0.42 -0.62
CA GLN A 12 -27.32 1.26 0.25
C GLN A 12 -26.45 2.25 1.04
N LEU A 13 -25.35 1.80 1.63
CA LEU A 13 -24.41 2.65 2.36
C LEU A 13 -23.77 3.70 1.43
N ARG A 14 -23.46 3.34 0.20
CA ARG A 14 -22.95 4.28 -0.80
C ARG A 14 -23.96 5.39 -1.11
N GLN A 15 -25.25 5.05 -1.28
CA GLN A 15 -26.29 6.05 -1.51
C GLN A 15 -26.40 7.05 -0.36
N ARG A 16 -26.30 6.56 0.88
CA ARG A 16 -26.27 7.40 2.09
C ARG A 16 -25.07 8.36 2.10
N LEU A 17 -23.88 7.85 1.77
CA LEU A 17 -22.67 8.67 1.65
C LEU A 17 -22.77 9.70 0.52
N ALA A 18 -23.36 9.32 -0.62
CA ALA A 18 -23.61 10.22 -1.74
C ALA A 18 -24.63 11.32 -1.39
N ALA A 19 -25.56 11.04 -0.48
CA ALA A 19 -26.50 12.02 0.07
C ALA A 19 -25.87 12.95 1.12
N GLY A 20 -24.57 12.80 1.41
CA GLY A 20 -23.83 13.68 2.32
C GLY A 20 -23.69 13.16 3.76
N GLU A 21 -24.05 11.90 4.03
CA GLU A 21 -23.80 11.32 5.35
C GLU A 21 -22.29 11.24 5.66
N ASN A 22 -21.92 11.42 6.93
CA ASN A 22 -20.52 11.43 7.33
C ASN A 22 -19.90 10.03 7.22
N PHE A 23 -18.83 9.92 6.43
CA PHE A 23 -18.12 8.64 6.20
C PHE A 23 -17.61 8.01 7.49
N SER A 24 -16.96 8.80 8.36
CA SER A 24 -16.38 8.30 9.61
C SER A 24 -17.45 7.78 10.57
N ALA A 25 -18.58 8.47 10.68
CA ALA A 25 -19.71 8.02 11.48
C ALA A 25 -20.32 6.73 10.93
N LEU A 26 -20.49 6.65 9.61
CA LEU A 26 -21.04 5.46 8.96
C LEU A 26 -20.09 4.25 9.09
N ALA A 27 -18.79 4.47 8.92
CA ALA A 27 -17.78 3.42 9.10
C ALA A 27 -17.75 2.89 10.53
N LYS A 28 -17.89 3.76 11.55
CA LYS A 28 -17.97 3.32 12.96
C LYS A 28 -19.19 2.44 13.24
N ALA A 29 -20.31 2.71 12.57
CA ALA A 29 -21.57 2.02 12.81
C ALA A 29 -21.72 0.73 12.00
N GLU A 30 -21.23 0.71 10.76
CA GLU A 30 -21.61 -0.30 9.76
C GLU A 30 -20.45 -1.15 9.23
N SER A 31 -19.20 -0.72 9.45
CA SER A 31 -18.02 -1.42 8.93
C SER A 31 -17.75 -2.70 9.72
N ASP A 32 -17.56 -3.80 9.00
CA ASP A 32 -17.17 -5.08 9.58
C ASP A 32 -15.64 -5.16 9.85
N ASP A 33 -14.85 -4.20 9.36
CA ASP A 33 -13.42 -4.10 9.67
C ASP A 33 -13.18 -3.45 11.04
N THR A 34 -13.05 -4.29 12.07
CA THR A 34 -12.81 -3.83 13.45
C THR A 34 -11.49 -3.08 13.64
N GLY A 35 -10.51 -3.25 12.74
CA GLY A 35 -9.21 -2.58 12.80
C GLY A 35 -9.29 -1.10 12.45
N SER A 36 -10.19 -0.73 11.54
CA SER A 36 -10.36 0.66 11.09
C SER A 36 -11.69 1.29 11.52
N ALA A 37 -12.74 0.51 11.78
CA ALA A 37 -14.08 1.00 12.11
C ALA A 37 -14.06 2.00 13.27
N ALA A 38 -13.39 1.67 14.38
CA ALA A 38 -13.29 2.57 15.54
C ALA A 38 -12.62 3.92 15.21
N ALA A 39 -11.70 3.93 14.23
CA ALA A 39 -11.05 5.11 13.71
C ALA A 39 -11.81 5.76 12.54
N GLY A 40 -13.07 5.38 12.30
CA GLY A 40 -13.87 5.93 11.21
C GLY A 40 -13.51 5.40 9.83
N GLY A 41 -12.95 4.19 9.75
CA GLY A 41 -12.51 3.57 8.50
C GLY A 41 -11.15 4.07 8.01
N SER A 42 -10.40 4.81 8.83
CA SER A 42 -9.08 5.32 8.44
C SER A 42 -8.05 4.19 8.37
N LEU A 43 -7.35 4.11 7.24
CA LEU A 43 -6.25 3.15 7.00
C LEU A 43 -4.87 3.83 7.00
N GLY A 44 -4.82 5.13 7.23
CA GLY A 44 -3.60 5.94 7.07
C GLY A 44 -3.08 5.94 5.63
N THR A 45 -1.79 6.24 5.47
CA THR A 45 -1.12 6.27 4.18
C THR A 45 -0.51 4.91 3.84
N PHE A 46 -0.86 4.37 2.68
CA PHE A 46 -0.28 3.14 2.17
C PHE A 46 0.33 3.33 0.77
N ARG A 47 1.24 2.41 0.41
CA ARG A 47 1.92 2.31 -0.87
C ARG A 47 1.43 1.09 -1.63
N ARG A 48 1.76 1.04 -2.92
CA ARG A 48 1.52 -0.15 -3.73
C ARG A 48 2.17 -1.39 -3.12
N GLY A 49 1.47 -2.52 -3.18
CA GLY A 49 1.84 -3.80 -2.59
C GLY A 49 1.45 -3.98 -1.12
N GLN A 50 0.80 -2.99 -0.48
CA GLN A 50 0.39 -3.09 0.93
C GLN A 50 -1.06 -3.51 1.14
N MET A 51 -1.91 -3.40 0.11
CA MET A 51 -3.34 -3.76 0.18
C MET A 51 -3.66 -4.86 -0.83
N VAL A 52 -4.80 -5.53 -0.66
CA VAL A 52 -5.28 -6.52 -1.64
C VAL A 52 -5.51 -5.86 -3.00
N ALA A 53 -5.17 -6.58 -4.07
CA ALA A 53 -5.12 -6.01 -5.42
C ALA A 53 -6.40 -5.26 -5.86
N PRO A 54 -7.62 -5.78 -5.63
CA PRO A 54 -8.84 -5.06 -6.03
C PRO A 54 -9.00 -3.71 -5.31
N PHE A 55 -8.71 -3.69 -4.00
CA PHE A 55 -8.78 -2.49 -3.18
C PHE A 55 -7.75 -1.46 -3.63
N GLU A 56 -6.50 -1.89 -3.80
CA GLU A 56 -5.41 -1.03 -4.24
C GLU A 56 -5.72 -0.41 -5.61
N GLN A 57 -6.13 -1.23 -6.58
CA GLN A 57 -6.40 -0.77 -7.93
C GLN A 57 -7.48 0.31 -7.95
N ALA A 58 -8.56 0.11 -7.20
CA ALA A 58 -9.62 1.11 -7.06
C ALA A 58 -9.10 2.39 -6.38
N ALA A 59 -8.45 2.29 -5.21
CA ALA A 59 -7.98 3.44 -4.45
C ALA A 59 -6.97 4.30 -5.24
N PHE A 60 -6.05 3.69 -5.99
CA PHE A 60 -5.04 4.41 -6.76
C PHE A 60 -5.55 4.97 -8.10
N ALA A 61 -6.71 4.50 -8.59
CA ALA A 61 -7.36 5.03 -9.79
C ALA A 61 -8.21 6.27 -9.50
N MET A 62 -8.60 6.48 -8.25
CA MET A 62 -9.48 7.57 -7.81
C MET A 62 -8.72 8.85 -7.44
N ALA A 63 -9.41 9.98 -7.57
CA ALA A 63 -8.92 11.27 -7.09
C ALA A 63 -9.24 11.50 -5.59
N PRO A 64 -8.47 12.34 -4.88
CA PRO A 64 -8.83 12.75 -3.53
C PRO A 64 -10.24 13.37 -3.47
N GLY A 65 -11.02 12.96 -2.48
CA GLY A 65 -12.41 13.34 -2.27
C GLY A 65 -13.43 12.36 -2.88
N GLU A 66 -13.03 11.51 -3.82
CA GLU A 66 -13.95 10.59 -4.49
C GLU A 66 -14.37 9.42 -3.60
N LEU A 67 -15.60 8.95 -3.82
CA LEU A 67 -16.17 7.73 -3.22
C LEU A 67 -16.30 6.65 -4.29
N SER A 68 -15.82 5.45 -4.01
CA SER A 68 -15.83 4.33 -4.96
C SER A 68 -17.22 3.73 -5.16
N GLU A 69 -17.37 2.93 -6.21
CA GLU A 69 -18.37 1.86 -6.25
C GLU A 69 -17.98 0.73 -5.27
N PRO A 70 -18.89 -0.18 -4.89
CA PRO A 70 -18.55 -1.35 -4.07
C PRO A 70 -17.45 -2.20 -4.71
N VAL A 71 -16.30 -2.28 -4.05
CA VAL A 71 -15.14 -3.04 -4.51
C VAL A 71 -15.13 -4.43 -3.88
N LYS A 72 -15.26 -5.47 -4.70
CA LYS A 72 -15.20 -6.86 -4.24
C LYS A 72 -13.76 -7.29 -3.93
N SER A 73 -13.57 -7.99 -2.82
CA SER A 73 -12.33 -8.65 -2.44
C SER A 73 -12.62 -9.98 -1.72
N GLN A 74 -11.56 -10.68 -1.30
CA GLN A 74 -11.68 -11.86 -0.44
C GLN A 74 -12.31 -11.58 0.94
N PHE A 75 -12.34 -10.30 1.37
CA PHE A 75 -12.92 -9.89 2.66
C PHE A 75 -14.38 -9.40 2.54
N GLY A 76 -14.97 -9.46 1.34
CA GLY A 76 -16.30 -8.91 1.07
C GLY A 76 -16.23 -7.65 0.20
N TYR A 77 -17.14 -6.71 0.43
CA TYR A 77 -17.28 -5.47 -0.34
C TYR A 77 -16.80 -4.26 0.44
N HIS A 78 -16.06 -3.39 -0.27
CA HIS A 78 -15.45 -2.19 0.30
C HIS A 78 -16.00 -0.94 -0.37
N LEU A 79 -16.28 0.08 0.43
CA LEU A 79 -16.46 1.46 -0.04
C LEU A 79 -15.23 2.26 0.33
N ILE A 80 -14.58 2.83 -0.66
CA ILE A 80 -13.29 3.50 -0.51
C ILE A 80 -13.49 4.99 -0.72
N LYS A 81 -12.94 5.79 0.20
CA LYS A 81 -12.82 7.24 0.04
C LYS A 81 -11.36 7.64 0.12
N VAL A 82 -10.84 8.28 -0.91
CA VAL A 82 -9.46 8.77 -0.92
C VAL A 82 -9.44 10.14 -0.25
N GLU A 83 -8.80 10.29 0.91
CA GLU A 83 -8.74 11.59 1.59
C GLU A 83 -7.64 12.49 1.03
N ALA A 84 -6.46 11.92 0.82
CA ALA A 84 -5.29 12.65 0.34
C ALA A 84 -4.39 11.74 -0.49
N ARG A 85 -3.59 12.35 -1.35
CA ARG A 85 -2.55 11.67 -2.12
C ARG A 85 -1.26 12.44 -1.97
N GLU A 86 -0.28 11.82 -1.33
CA GLU A 86 1.08 12.34 -1.26
C GLU A 86 1.91 11.73 -2.38
N ALA A 87 2.24 12.54 -3.39
CA ALA A 87 3.20 12.16 -4.41
C ALA A 87 4.46 13.00 -4.20
N LYS A 88 5.52 12.37 -3.69
CA LYS A 88 6.86 12.96 -3.72
C LYS A 88 7.47 12.72 -5.09
N THR A 89 8.12 13.74 -5.63
CA THR A 89 8.88 13.65 -6.88
C THR A 89 10.09 12.74 -6.70
N PHE A 90 10.62 12.24 -7.82
CA PHE A 90 11.84 11.45 -7.79
C PHE A 90 13.01 12.22 -7.17
N ASP A 91 13.12 13.53 -7.44
CA ASP A 91 14.22 14.35 -6.94
C ASP A 91 14.16 14.53 -5.42
N GLU A 92 12.97 14.68 -4.85
CA GLU A 92 12.77 14.72 -3.39
C GLU A 92 13.11 13.39 -2.72
N LEU A 93 12.89 12.28 -3.41
CA LEU A 93 13.16 10.93 -2.90
C LEU A 93 14.58 10.44 -3.18
N ARG A 94 15.29 11.05 -4.13
CA ARG A 94 16.63 10.65 -4.57
C ARG A 94 17.63 10.50 -3.42
N PRO A 95 17.83 11.47 -2.51
CA PRO A 95 18.86 11.35 -1.48
C PRO A 95 18.58 10.17 -0.53
N ASP A 96 17.32 9.97 -0.15
CA ASP A 96 16.91 8.85 0.70
C ASP A 96 17.07 7.51 -0.03
N LEU A 97 16.70 7.47 -1.31
CA LEU A 97 16.82 6.28 -2.15
C LEU A 97 18.29 5.89 -2.34
N GLU A 98 19.17 6.84 -2.63
CA GLU A 98 20.61 6.61 -2.76
C GLU A 98 21.21 6.10 -1.45
N LYS A 99 20.88 6.72 -0.32
CA LYS A 99 21.33 6.26 1.01
C LYS A 99 20.92 4.82 1.29
N LYS A 100 19.70 4.43 0.89
CA LYS A 100 19.18 3.07 1.07
C LYS A 100 19.78 2.06 0.11
N MET A 101 19.99 2.43 -1.16
CA MET A 101 20.46 1.51 -2.21
C MET A 101 21.99 1.37 -2.27
N ARG A 102 22.76 2.39 -1.85
CA ARG A 102 24.23 2.40 -1.98
C ARG A 102 24.92 1.23 -1.26
N PRO A 103 24.56 0.84 -0.03
CA PRO A 103 25.17 -0.32 0.63
C PRO A 103 24.86 -1.64 -0.09
N GLU A 104 23.62 -1.79 -0.55
CA GLU A 104 23.16 -2.99 -1.27
C GLU A 104 23.88 -3.13 -2.62
N LEU A 105 23.96 -2.05 -3.39
CA LEU A 105 24.69 -2.02 -4.66
C LEU A 105 26.19 -2.26 -4.47
N ALA A 106 26.79 -1.72 -3.40
CA ALA A 106 28.19 -1.97 -3.08
C ALA A 106 28.44 -3.45 -2.79
N ARG A 107 27.57 -4.10 -2.01
CA ARG A 107 27.63 -5.54 -1.73
C ARG A 107 27.50 -6.35 -3.02
N GLN A 108 26.48 -6.07 -3.83
CA GLN A 108 26.28 -6.74 -5.12
C GLN A 108 27.48 -6.57 -6.06
N ARG A 109 28.11 -5.39 -6.06
CA ARG A 109 29.29 -5.12 -6.87
C ARG A 109 30.51 -5.90 -6.39
N ILE A 110 30.76 -5.96 -5.08
CA ILE A 110 31.86 -6.76 -4.51
C ILE A 110 31.67 -8.24 -4.82
N GLU A 111 30.46 -8.77 -4.66
CA GLU A 111 30.16 -10.17 -4.98
C GLU A 111 30.39 -10.49 -6.46
N ARG A 112 30.00 -9.58 -7.36
CA ARG A 112 30.30 -9.72 -8.79
C ARG A 112 31.81 -9.73 -9.06
N ILE A 113 32.55 -8.78 -8.48
CA ILE A 113 34.00 -8.71 -8.64
C ILE A 113 34.67 -9.98 -8.12
N ARG A 114 34.25 -10.51 -6.97
CA ARG A 114 34.79 -11.78 -6.43
C ARG A 114 34.52 -12.98 -7.33
N LYS A 115 33.36 -13.00 -7.99
CA LYS A 115 33.00 -14.08 -8.93
C LYS A 115 33.82 -13.99 -10.22
N ASP A 116 34.05 -12.78 -10.71
CA ASP A 116 34.73 -12.53 -11.98
C ASP A 116 36.27 -12.48 -11.82
N ALA A 117 36.77 -12.24 -10.61
CA ALA A 117 38.19 -12.23 -10.30
C ALA A 117 38.64 -13.63 -9.88
N GLU A 118 39.69 -14.13 -10.54
CA GLU A 118 40.43 -15.30 -10.09
C GLU A 118 41.25 -14.89 -8.86
N VAL A 119 40.75 -15.18 -7.65
CA VAL A 119 41.43 -14.83 -6.41
C VAL A 119 42.57 -15.81 -6.17
N VAL A 120 43.80 -15.39 -6.47
CA VAL A 120 45.02 -16.12 -6.10
C VAL A 120 45.51 -15.59 -4.75
N LEU A 121 45.46 -16.42 -3.71
CA LEU A 121 46.04 -16.10 -2.41
C LEU A 121 47.53 -16.43 -2.43
N ASP A 122 48.37 -15.41 -2.29
CA ASP A 122 49.81 -15.61 -2.06
C ASP A 122 50.04 -15.98 -0.59
N GLU A 123 50.22 -17.27 -0.33
CA GLU A 123 50.48 -17.80 1.01
C GLU A 123 51.81 -17.29 1.62
N GLY A 124 52.73 -16.74 0.81
CA GLY A 124 53.96 -16.11 1.29
C GLY A 124 53.76 -14.72 1.89
N TYR A 125 52.67 -14.02 1.53
CA TYR A 125 52.36 -12.69 2.03
C TYR A 125 51.67 -12.70 3.40
N PHE A 126 50.91 -13.75 3.72
CA PHE A 126 50.19 -13.93 5.00
C PHE A 126 50.88 -14.93 5.95
N GLY A 127 52.16 -15.21 5.72
CA GLY A 127 52.93 -16.25 6.41
C GLY A 127 52.90 -16.17 7.94
N LYS A 128 52.88 -17.36 8.55
CA LYS A 128 53.07 -17.69 9.97
C LYS A 128 54.27 -17.00 10.62
#